data_AF-A0A349JH11-F1
#
_entry.id   AF-A0A349JH11-F1
#
_cell.length_a   1.000
_cell.length_b   1.000
_cell.length_c   1.000
_cell.angle_alpha   90.00
_cell.angle_beta   90.00
_cell.angle_gamma   90.00
#
_symmetry.space_group_name_H-M   'P 1'
#
loop_
_entity.id
_entity.type
_entity.pdbx_description
1 polymer ?
#
loop_
_entity_poly.entity_id
_entity_poly.type
_entity_poly.pdbx_seq_one_letter_code
_entity_poly.pdbx_strand_id
1 'polypeptide(L)'
;LPLLPGDLWWQCQLIVNEGFTNVVRHAHRNLPRATPIDLEVKVFASYLEIRIWDRGQPFDLEAKLHSIMKEQRDPLDREGERGLLFMHKLTDELYYNRTDDSRNCLLMRKNII
;
A
#
# COMPACT_ATOMS: atom_id res chain seq x y z
N LEU A 1 22.13 -9.23 -2.59
CA LEU A 1 21.23 -8.55 -1.64
C LEU A 1 21.66 -8.99 -0.25
N PRO A 2 22.16 -8.10 0.62
CA PRO A 2 22.35 -8.48 2.01
C PRO A 2 20.99 -8.94 2.54
N LEU A 3 20.98 -10.08 3.22
CA LEU A 3 19.75 -10.68 3.75
C LEU A 3 19.10 -9.64 4.66
N LEU A 4 17.93 -9.11 4.26
CA LEU A 4 17.14 -8.25 5.12
C LEU A 4 16.90 -9.01 6.44
N PRO A 5 16.91 -8.33 7.60
CA PRO A 5 16.52 -8.97 8.86
C PRO A 5 15.21 -9.73 8.68
N GLY A 6 15.07 -10.91 9.27
CA GLY A 6 13.90 -11.79 9.05
C GLY A 6 12.56 -11.08 9.27
N ASP A 7 12.51 -10.15 10.23
CA ASP A 7 11.33 -9.35 10.49
C ASP A 7 10.99 -8.35 9.37
N LEU A 8 12.01 -7.77 8.75
CA LEU A 8 11.84 -6.82 7.67
C LEU A 8 11.30 -7.52 6.40
N TRP A 9 11.77 -8.74 6.13
CA TRP A 9 11.32 -9.51 4.98
C TRP A 9 9.81 -9.80 5.00
N TRP A 10 9.28 -10.34 6.11
CA TRP A 10 7.85 -10.66 6.18
C TRP A 10 7.00 -9.38 6.15
N GLN A 11 7.47 -8.29 6.78
CA GLN A 11 6.78 -7.01 6.76
C GLN A 11 6.64 -6.49 5.33
N CYS A 12 7.73 -6.53 4.56
CA CYS A 12 7.73 -6.16 3.14
C CYS A 12 6.78 -7.03 2.32
N GLN A 13 6.77 -8.34 2.52
CA GLN A 13 5.84 -9.23 1.83
C GLN A 13 4.38 -8.88 2.15
N LEU A 14 4.08 -8.60 3.42
CA LEU A 14 2.73 -8.26 3.85
C LEU A 14 2.27 -6.92 3.23
N ILE A 15 3.07 -5.85 3.34
CA ILE A 15 2.67 -4.54 2.80
C ILE A 15 2.53 -4.56 1.26
N VAL A 16 3.36 -5.32 0.54
CA VAL A 16 3.21 -5.51 -0.91
C VAL A 16 1.90 -6.24 -1.22
N ASN A 17 1.60 -7.32 -0.49
CA ASN A 17 0.39 -8.10 -0.71
C ASN A 17 -0.89 -7.30 -0.42
N GLU A 18 -0.91 -6.55 0.67
CA GLU A 18 -2.03 -5.67 1.03
C GLU A 18 -2.21 -4.56 -0.01
N GLY A 19 -1.11 -3.89 -0.41
CA GLY A 19 -1.16 -2.84 -1.43
C GLY A 19 -1.67 -3.37 -2.77
N PHE A 20 -1.17 -4.52 -3.24
CA PHE A 20 -1.61 -5.13 -4.49
C PHE A 20 -3.07 -5.61 -4.42
N THR A 21 -3.45 -6.24 -3.30
CA THR A 21 -4.83 -6.69 -3.07
C THR A 21 -5.79 -5.51 -3.08
N ASN A 22 -5.39 -4.37 -2.50
CA ASN A 22 -6.18 -3.15 -2.53
C ASN A 22 -6.40 -2.63 -3.95
N VAL A 23 -5.36 -2.67 -4.79
CA VAL A 23 -5.51 -2.30 -6.20
C VAL A 23 -6.50 -3.22 -6.91
N VAL A 24 -6.33 -4.53 -6.78
CA VAL A 24 -7.18 -5.52 -7.48
C VAL A 24 -8.63 -5.48 -6.99
N ARG A 25 -8.84 -5.52 -5.67
CA ARG A 25 -10.19 -5.65 -5.08
C ARG A 25 -10.95 -4.34 -5.02
N HIS A 26 -10.26 -3.21 -4.93
CA HIS A 26 -10.89 -1.90 -4.73
C HIS A 26 -10.67 -0.96 -5.92
N ALA A 27 -9.43 -0.59 -6.24
CA ALA A 27 -9.17 0.42 -7.27
C ALA A 27 -9.59 -0.03 -8.68
N HIS A 28 -9.34 -1.30 -9.01
CA HIS A 28 -9.61 -1.90 -10.33
C HIS A 28 -10.89 -2.73 -10.36
N ARG A 29 -11.71 -2.72 -9.30
CA ARG A 29 -12.91 -3.58 -9.16
C ARG A 29 -13.82 -3.57 -10.40
N ASN A 30 -13.96 -2.40 -11.02
CA ASN A 30 -14.84 -2.17 -12.17
C ASN A 30 -14.06 -1.89 -13.47
N LEU A 31 -12.75 -2.12 -13.48
CA LEU A 31 -11.90 -1.97 -14.67
C LEU A 31 -11.72 -3.33 -15.37
N PRO A 32 -11.33 -3.35 -16.66
CA PRO A 32 -10.99 -4.59 -17.35
C PRO A 32 -9.92 -5.39 -16.60
N ARG A 33 -10.02 -6.73 -16.58
CA ARG A 33 -9.00 -7.58 -15.92
C ARG A 33 -7.60 -7.46 -16.52
N ALA A 34 -7.50 -7.02 -17.77
CA ALA A 34 -6.25 -6.75 -18.44
C ALA A 34 -5.62 -5.39 -18.08
N THR A 35 -6.28 -4.60 -17.21
CA THR A 35 -5.75 -3.32 -16.76
C THR A 35 -4.44 -3.56 -16.02
N PRO A 36 -3.33 -2.92 -16.44
CA PRO A 36 -2.02 -3.18 -15.83
C PRO A 36 -1.94 -2.57 -14.43
N ILE A 37 -1.26 -3.29 -13.55
CA ILE A 37 -0.82 -2.84 -12.23
C ILE A 37 0.70 -2.86 -12.27
N ASP A 38 1.32 -1.69 -12.16
CA ASP A 38 2.76 -1.58 -12.15
C ASP A 38 3.26 -1.68 -10.70
N LEU A 39 4.31 -2.47 -10.48
CA LEU A 39 4.97 -2.64 -9.18
C LEU A 39 6.46 -2.33 -9.33
N GLU A 40 6.96 -1.43 -8.50
CA GLU A 40 8.38 -1.10 -8.44
C GLU A 40 8.88 -1.28 -7.00
N VAL A 41 10.07 -1.85 -6.86
CA VAL A 41 10.81 -1.90 -5.59
C VAL A 41 12.20 -1.33 -5.82
N LYS A 42 12.55 -0.29 -5.07
CA LYS A 42 13.87 0.31 -5.05
C LYS A 42 14.50 0.12 -3.68
N VAL A 43 15.76 -0.32 -3.68
CA VAL A 43 16.55 -0.50 -2.47
C VAL A 43 17.53 0.67 -2.38
N PHE A 44 17.42 1.44 -1.31
CA PHE A 44 18.35 2.53 -0.98
C PHE A 44 19.26 2.09 0.16
N ALA A 45 20.23 2.95 0.50
CA ALA A 45 21.20 2.67 1.55
C ALA A 45 20.55 2.44 2.93
N SER A 46 19.45 3.13 3.24
CA SER A 46 18.80 3.09 4.55
C SER A 46 17.33 2.67 4.53
N TYR A 47 16.71 2.52 3.35
CA TYR A 47 15.29 2.18 3.23
C TYR A 47 14.96 1.42 1.94
N LEU A 48 13.83 0.71 1.98
CA LEU A 48 13.14 0.16 0.83
C LEU A 48 12.01 1.12 0.44
N GLU A 49 11.84 1.31 -0.86
CA GLU A 49 10.73 2.05 -1.43
C GLU A 49 9.95 1.13 -2.37
N ILE A 50 8.67 0.96 -2.08
CA ILE A 50 7.75 0.15 -2.86
C ILE A 50 6.71 1.09 -3.44
N ARG A 51 6.48 0.99 -4.75
CA ARG A 51 5.43 1.74 -5.44
C ARG A 51 4.50 0.80 -6.18
N ILE A 52 3.21 1.03 -6.04
CA ILE A 52 2.16 0.32 -6.78
C ILE A 52 1.31 1.36 -7.50
N TRP A 53 1.21 1.24 -8.82
CA TRP A 53 0.37 2.14 -9.61
C TRP A 53 -0.94 1.49 -10.01
N ASP A 54 -2.02 2.25 -9.85
CA ASP A 54 -3.37 1.88 -10.26
C ASP A 54 -4.01 2.90 -11.20
N ARG A 55 -5.10 2.51 -11.85
CA ARG A 55 -5.88 3.33 -12.79
C ARG A 55 -7.30 3.58 -12.28
N GLY A 56 -7.54 3.33 -10.98
CA GLY A 56 -8.81 3.58 -10.33
C GLY A 56 -9.08 5.06 -10.12
N GLN A 57 -10.19 5.33 -9.44
CA GLN A 57 -10.50 6.68 -8.99
C GLN A 57 -9.59 7.06 -7.81
N PRO A 58 -9.03 8.28 -7.80
CA PRO A 58 -8.27 8.74 -6.64
C PRO A 58 -9.19 8.83 -5.41
N PHE A 59 -8.60 8.68 -4.23
CA PHE A 59 -9.26 8.92 -2.96
C PHE A 59 -8.29 9.55 -1.97
N ASP A 60 -8.83 10.16 -0.93
CA ASP A 60 -8.04 10.70 0.17
C ASP A 60 -7.66 9.59 1.16
N LEU A 61 -6.41 9.14 1.07
CA LEU A 61 -5.88 8.09 1.94
C LEU A 61 -5.82 8.53 3.40
N GLU A 62 -5.41 9.76 3.66
CA GLU A 62 -5.24 10.26 5.02
C GLU A 62 -6.59 10.39 5.71
N ALA A 63 -7.59 10.97 5.03
CA ALA A 63 -8.96 11.03 5.53
C ALA A 63 -9.54 9.63 5.79
N LYS A 64 -9.26 8.67 4.90
CA LYS A 64 -9.72 7.28 5.06
C LYS A 64 -9.09 6.62 6.28
N LEU A 65 -7.76 6.74 6.47
CA LEU A 65 -7.06 6.22 7.64
C LEU A 65 -7.58 6.85 8.93
N HIS A 66 -7.78 8.16 8.95
CA HIS A 66 -8.38 8.85 10.09
C HIS A 66 -9.78 8.36 10.43
N SER A 67 -10.64 8.11 9.43
CA SER A 67 -11.98 7.53 9.66
C SER A 67 -11.88 6.15 10.30
N ILE A 68 -11.00 5.29 9.76
CA ILE A 68 -10.82 3.92 10.27
C ILE A 68 -10.33 3.95 11.72
N MET A 69 -9.36 4.81 12.06
CA MET A 69 -8.81 4.92 13.42
C MET A 69 -9.81 5.50 14.43
N LYS A 70 -10.74 6.36 14.00
CA LYS A 70 -11.79 6.93 14.86
C LYS A 70 -12.91 5.95 15.15
N GLU A 71 -13.23 5.07 14.21
CA GLU A 71 -14.34 4.15 14.37
C GLU A 71 -13.93 2.95 15.24
N GLN A 72 -14.38 2.94 16.51
CA GLN A 72 -14.18 1.84 17.48
C GLN A 72 -15.04 0.60 17.14
N ARG A 73 -14.90 0.04 15.93
CA ARG A 73 -15.51 -1.27 15.59
C ARG A 73 -14.44 -2.34 15.53
N ASP A 74 -14.88 -3.59 15.66
CA ASP A 74 -13.99 -4.75 15.56
C ASP A 74 -13.24 -4.74 14.21
N PRO A 75 -11.90 -4.80 14.20
CA PRO A 75 -11.12 -4.92 12.99
C PRO A 75 -11.54 -6.13 12.12
N LEU A 76 -12.04 -7.22 12.72
CA LEU A 76 -12.48 -8.42 12.02
C LEU A 76 -13.64 -8.16 11.03
N ASP A 77 -14.46 -7.15 11.28
CA ASP A 77 -15.60 -6.79 10.42
C ASP A 77 -15.19 -5.98 9.17
N ARG A 78 -13.90 -5.67 9.01
CA ARG A 78 -13.39 -4.69 8.02
C ARG A 78 -12.25 -5.23 7.15
N GLU A 79 -12.43 -6.37 6.51
CA GLU A 79 -11.37 -7.04 5.74
C GLU A 79 -10.60 -6.09 4.80
N GLY A 80 -11.28 -5.21 4.07
CA GLY A 80 -10.64 -4.24 3.16
C GLY A 80 -9.96 -3.03 3.85
N GLU A 81 -10.37 -2.68 5.07
CA GLU A 81 -9.78 -1.53 5.79
C GLU A 81 -8.60 -1.94 6.67
N ARG A 82 -8.53 -3.22 7.05
CA ARG A 82 -7.40 -3.81 7.75
C ARG A 82 -6.11 -3.70 6.95
N GLY A 83 -6.17 -3.90 5.64
CA GLY A 83 -4.99 -3.79 4.77
C GLY A 83 -4.36 -2.39 4.81
N LEU A 84 -5.18 -1.35 4.82
CA LEU A 84 -4.73 0.03 4.98
C LEU A 84 -4.06 0.26 6.35
N LEU A 85 -4.61 -0.32 7.42
CA LEU A 85 -4.01 -0.25 8.76
C LEU A 85 -2.69 -1.02 8.85
N PHE A 86 -2.58 -2.19 8.21
CA PHE A 86 -1.33 -2.94 8.18
C PHE A 86 -0.24 -2.16 7.45
N MET A 87 -0.54 -1.62 6.27
CA MET A 87 0.41 -0.76 5.56
C MET A 87 0.80 0.44 6.43
N HIS A 88 -0.17 1.18 6.97
CA HIS A 88 0.11 2.36 7.81
C HIS A 88 0.99 2.05 9.04
N LYS A 89 0.80 0.89 9.68
CA LYS A 89 1.60 0.49 10.86
C LYS A 89 2.98 -0.06 10.52
N LEU A 90 3.14 -0.68 9.36
CA LEU A 90 4.36 -1.41 9.00
C LEU A 90 5.30 -0.59 8.13
N THR A 91 4.83 0.49 7.51
CA THR A 91 5.67 1.45 6.76
C THR A 91 6.01 2.66 7.61
N ASP A 92 7.18 3.24 7.38
CA ASP A 92 7.56 4.52 7.98
C ASP A 92 6.92 5.70 7.24
N GLU A 93 6.75 5.58 5.91
CA GLU A 93 6.02 6.56 5.09
C GLU A 93 5.02 5.84 4.19
N LEU A 94 3.80 6.38 4.12
CA LEU A 94 2.71 5.87 3.30
C LEU A 94 2.01 7.04 2.60
N TYR A 95 2.09 7.07 1.28
CA TYR A 95 1.45 8.11 0.47
C TYR A 95 0.60 7.51 -0.64
N TYR A 96 -0.46 8.22 -0.99
CA TYR A 96 -1.28 7.92 -2.16
C TYR A 96 -1.55 9.21 -2.93
N ASN A 97 -0.94 9.34 -4.11
CA ASN A 97 -1.03 10.56 -4.90
C ASN A 97 -1.34 10.24 -6.36
N ARG A 98 -2.09 11.14 -6.99
CA ARG A 98 -2.28 11.14 -8.44
C ARG A 98 -0.99 11.58 -9.11
N THR A 99 -0.52 10.85 -10.10
CA THR A 99 0.65 11.19 -10.92
C THR A 99 0.23 11.92 -12.20
N ASP A 100 1.18 12.63 -12.82
CA ASP A 100 0.94 13.45 -14.02
C ASP A 100 0.39 12.64 -15.21
N ASP A 101 0.71 11.35 -15.27
CA ASP A 101 0.23 10.41 -16.29
C ASP A 101 -1.14 9.79 -15.96
N SER A 102 -1.89 10.40 -15.03
CA SER A 102 -3.24 9.99 -14.65
C SER A 102 -3.34 8.59 -14.05
N ARG A 103 -2.28 8.10 -13.43
CA ARG A 103 -2.32 6.94 -12.52
C ARG A 103 -2.40 7.43 -11.07
N ASN A 104 -2.81 6.57 -10.16
CA ASN A 104 -2.58 6.79 -8.73
C ASN A 104 -1.39 5.94 -8.31
N CYS A 105 -0.53 6.49 -7.46
CA CYS A 105 0.64 5.80 -6.93
C CYS A 105 0.49 5.63 -5.42
N LEU A 106 0.44 4.38 -4.97
CA LEU A 106 0.65 4.01 -3.58
C LEU A 106 2.15 3.86 -3.34
N LEU A 107 2.73 4.77 -2.57
CA LEU A 107 4.15 4.74 -2.18
C LEU A 107 4.26 4.31 -0.72
N MET A 108 5.10 3.31 -0.48
CA MET A 108 5.42 2.77 0.84
C MET A 108 6.93 2.82 1.03
N ARG A 109 7.41 3.47 2.10
CA ARG A 109 8.82 3.40 2.51
C ARG A 109 8.99 2.69 3.82
N LYS A 110 10.04 1.88 3.90
CA LYS A 110 10.39 1.10 5.07
C LYS A 110 11.89 1.15 5.32
N ASN A 111 12.29 1.64 6.49
CA ASN A 111 13.69 1.70 6.91
C ASN A 111 14.28 0.29 7.07
N ILE A 112 15.55 0.14 6.69
CA ILE A 112 16.32 -1.11 6.76
C ILE A 112 17.14 -1.21 8.06
N ILE A 113 17.35 -0.08 8.74
CA ILE A 113 18.27 0.09 9.88
C ILE A 113 17.48 0.31 11.17
#